data_AF-A0A097EIP9-F1
#
_entry.id   AF-A0A097EIP9-F1
#
_cell.length_a   1.000
_cell.length_b   1.000
_cell.length_c   1.000
_cell.angle_alpha   90.00
_cell.angle_beta   90.00
_cell.angle_gamma   90.00
#
_symmetry.space_group_name_H-M   'P 1'
#
loop_
_entity.id
_entity.type
_entity.pdbx_description
1 polymer ?
#
loop_
_entity_poly.entity_id
_entity_poly.type
_entity_poly.pdbx_seq_one_letter_code
_entity_poly.pdbx_strand_id
1 'polypeptide(L)'
;MAKRFWAQIIELDEEVEAASIPGVTDHESAADALVTDFVGAMGGEITSGAVRVWIEGGAAKVYDWSAEFDMPEDADLDGDEDIEVEGEIVLTERLG
;
A
#
# COMPACT_ATOMS: atom_id res chain seq x y z
N MET A 1 -15.71 10.10 -19.65
CA MET A 1 -15.84 9.51 -18.30
C MET A 1 -14.44 9.40 -17.72
N ALA A 2 -14.24 9.80 -16.45
CA ALA A 2 -12.99 9.51 -15.77
C ALA A 2 -12.86 7.99 -15.59
N LYS A 3 -11.64 7.46 -15.76
CA LYS A 3 -11.36 6.05 -15.46
C LYS A 3 -11.50 5.84 -13.96
N ARG A 4 -12.27 4.84 -13.54
CA ARG A 4 -12.35 4.43 -12.14
C ARG A 4 -11.37 3.29 -11.89
N PHE A 5 -10.43 3.53 -10.99
CA PHE A 5 -9.46 2.55 -10.55
C PHE A 5 -9.97 1.83 -9.31
N TRP A 6 -9.72 0.55 -9.24
CA TRP A 6 -10.01 -0.32 -8.12
C TRP A 6 -8.73 -1.02 -7.72
N ALA A 7 -8.54 -1.21 -6.42
CA ALA A 7 -7.40 -1.91 -5.86
C ALA A 7 -7.85 -2.85 -4.74
N GLN A 8 -7.11 -3.93 -4.52
CA GLN A 8 -7.37 -4.91 -3.46
C GLN A 8 -6.05 -5.50 -2.99
N ILE A 9 -5.84 -5.52 -1.66
CA ILE A 9 -4.73 -6.26 -1.06
C ILE A 9 -5.03 -7.75 -1.20
N ILE A 10 -4.03 -8.50 -1.69
CA ILE A 10 -4.11 -9.94 -1.93
C ILE A 10 -2.95 -10.64 -1.25
N GLU A 11 -3.00 -11.97 -1.22
CA GLU A 11 -1.93 -12.80 -0.63
C GLU A 11 -1.70 -12.55 0.87
N LEU A 12 -2.74 -12.09 1.56
CA LEU A 12 -2.84 -12.09 3.01
C LEU A 12 -3.64 -13.31 3.49
N ASP A 13 -3.48 -13.65 4.77
CA ASP A 13 -4.25 -14.71 5.43
C ASP A 13 -5.75 -14.40 5.47
N GLU A 14 -6.12 -13.11 5.51
CA GLU A 14 -7.50 -12.63 5.48
C GLU A 14 -7.84 -12.00 4.13
N GLU A 15 -9.07 -12.23 3.66
CA GLU A 15 -9.59 -11.61 2.44
C GLU A 15 -9.89 -10.13 2.68
N VAL A 16 -9.16 -9.24 2.01
CA VAL A 16 -9.39 -7.79 2.07
C VAL A 16 -10.35 -7.38 0.95
N GLU A 17 -11.35 -6.56 1.26
CA GLU A 17 -12.29 -6.05 0.26
C GLU A 17 -11.62 -5.11 -0.76
N ALA A 18 -12.14 -5.11 -1.98
CA ALA A 18 -11.69 -4.20 -3.02
C ALA A 18 -12.19 -2.77 -2.76
N ALA A 19 -11.30 -1.78 -2.90
CA ALA A 19 -11.60 -0.36 -2.76
C ALA A 19 -11.52 0.37 -4.10
N SER A 20 -12.42 1.32 -4.32
CA SER A 20 -12.32 2.27 -5.44
C SER A 20 -11.36 3.38 -5.05
N ILE A 21 -10.36 3.66 -5.88
CA ILE A 21 -9.33 4.66 -5.61
C ILE A 21 -9.61 5.94 -6.42
N PRO A 22 -10.10 7.03 -5.81
CA PRO A 22 -10.34 8.28 -6.49
C PRO A 22 -9.04 9.07 -6.72
N GLY A 23 -9.02 9.93 -7.74
CA GLY A 23 -7.95 10.92 -7.94
C GLY A 23 -6.68 10.40 -8.61
N VAL A 24 -6.54 9.10 -8.80
CA VAL A 24 -5.38 8.45 -9.44
C VAL A 24 -5.54 8.35 -10.97
N THR A 25 -4.42 8.33 -11.68
CA THR A 25 -4.36 8.36 -13.15
C THR A 25 -3.89 7.06 -13.80
N ASP A 26 -3.27 6.19 -13.02
CA ASP A 26 -2.61 4.95 -13.45
C ASP A 26 -2.67 3.89 -12.34
N HIS A 27 -2.28 2.67 -12.70
CA HIS A 27 -2.34 1.52 -11.80
C HIS A 27 -1.35 1.59 -10.64
N GLU A 28 -0.18 2.19 -10.85
CA GLU A 28 0.87 2.29 -9.84
C GLU A 28 0.45 3.26 -8.74
N SER A 29 -0.06 4.43 -9.11
CA SER A 29 -0.63 5.40 -8.16
C SER A 29 -1.81 4.83 -7.36
N ALA A 30 -2.60 3.95 -7.99
CA ALA A 30 -3.72 3.27 -7.31
C ALA A 30 -3.23 2.17 -6.35
N ALA A 31 -2.16 1.46 -6.68
CA ALA A 31 -1.49 0.51 -5.80
C ALA A 31 -0.91 1.24 -4.59
N ASP A 32 -0.13 2.29 -4.83
CA ASP A 32 0.52 3.12 -3.82
C ASP A 32 -0.47 3.69 -2.80
N ALA A 33 -1.56 4.29 -3.29
CA ALA A 33 -2.59 4.86 -2.43
C ALA A 33 -3.24 3.83 -1.50
N LEU A 34 -3.56 2.63 -2.01
CA LEU A 34 -4.17 1.58 -1.19
C LEU A 34 -3.17 0.99 -0.21
N VAL A 35 -1.94 0.70 -0.65
CA VAL A 35 -0.90 0.09 0.20
C VAL A 35 -0.51 1.04 1.33
N THR A 36 -0.36 2.34 1.04
CA THR A 36 -0.05 3.36 2.06
C THR A 36 -1.14 3.42 3.14
N ASP A 37 -2.41 3.45 2.73
CA ASP A 37 -3.54 3.45 3.68
C ASP A 37 -3.58 2.16 4.51
N PHE A 38 -3.38 1.00 3.86
CA PHE A 38 -3.36 -0.30 4.52
C PHE A 38 -2.22 -0.42 5.54
N VAL A 39 -0.99 -0.09 5.15
CA VAL A 39 0.19 -0.18 6.01
C VAL A 39 0.08 0.79 7.20
N GLY A 40 -0.43 2.01 6.95
CA GLY A 40 -0.70 2.98 8.00
C GLY A 40 -1.77 2.49 8.99
N ALA A 41 -2.85 1.88 8.49
CA ALA A 41 -3.91 1.32 9.33
C ALA A 41 -3.43 0.12 10.18
N MET A 42 -2.52 -0.70 9.64
CA MET A 42 -1.92 -1.84 10.34
C MET A 42 -0.77 -1.45 11.28
N GLY A 43 -0.40 -0.17 11.37
CA GLY A 43 0.69 0.29 12.23
C GLY A 43 2.04 -0.37 11.93
N GLY A 44 2.27 -0.78 10.68
CA GLY A 44 3.50 -1.46 10.28
C GLY A 44 3.64 -2.92 10.71
N GLU A 45 2.58 -3.56 11.24
CA GLU A 45 2.62 -5.00 11.58
C GLU A 45 2.85 -5.89 10.35
N ILE A 46 2.36 -5.45 9.19
CA ILE A 46 2.52 -6.14 7.91
C ILE A 46 3.39 -5.26 7.01
N THR A 47 4.57 -5.74 6.70
CA THR A 47 5.59 -4.99 5.94
C THR A 47 5.74 -5.46 4.50
N SER A 48 4.96 -6.44 4.05
CA SER A 48 5.00 -6.90 2.66
C SER A 48 3.71 -7.59 2.26
N GLY A 49 3.40 -7.57 0.96
CA GLY A 49 2.30 -8.32 0.39
C GLY A 49 2.19 -8.08 -1.11
N ALA A 50 0.99 -8.34 -1.65
CA ALA A 50 0.69 -8.00 -3.03
C ALA A 50 -0.61 -7.20 -3.11
N VAL A 51 -0.70 -6.33 -4.13
CA VAL A 51 -1.89 -5.54 -4.43
C VAL A 51 -2.29 -5.74 -5.87
N ARG A 52 -3.55 -6.07 -6.09
CA ARG A 52 -4.15 -6.17 -7.42
C ARG A 52 -4.87 -4.88 -7.73
N VAL A 53 -4.59 -4.29 -8.89
CA VAL A 53 -5.19 -3.04 -9.35
C VAL A 53 -5.83 -3.23 -10.73
N TRP A 54 -7.03 -2.71 -10.94
CA TRP A 54 -7.69 -2.75 -12.25
C TRP A 54 -8.48 -1.49 -12.52
N ILE A 55 -8.72 -1.23 -13.80
CA ILE A 55 -9.63 -0.19 -14.26
C ILE A 55 -10.99 -0.85 -14.49
N GLU A 56 -12.08 -0.15 -14.17
CA GLU A 56 -13.43 -0.59 -14.51
C GLU A 56 -13.54 -0.89 -16.02
N GLY A 57 -13.80 -2.16 -16.38
CA GLY A 57 -13.84 -2.63 -17.77
C GLY A 57 -12.47 -2.80 -18.45
N GLY A 58 -11.36 -2.72 -17.70
CA GLY A 58 -9.99 -2.84 -18.19
C GLY A 58 -9.23 -4.04 -17.62
N ALA A 59 -7.93 -4.12 -17.95
CA ALA A 59 -7.04 -5.16 -17.45
C ALA A 59 -6.58 -4.90 -16.01
N ALA A 60 -6.36 -5.99 -15.27
CA ALA A 60 -5.74 -5.98 -13.96
C ALA A 60 -4.22 -6.06 -14.08
N LYS A 61 -3.54 -5.42 -13.12
CA LYS A 61 -2.11 -5.54 -12.83
C LYS A 61 -1.94 -5.96 -11.39
N VAL A 62 -0.81 -6.58 -11.08
CA VAL A 62 -0.44 -6.96 -9.72
C VAL A 62 0.90 -6.32 -9.41
N TYR A 63 1.01 -5.74 -8.22
CA TYR A 63 2.24 -5.18 -7.70
C TYR A 63 2.57 -5.92 -6.40
N ASP A 64 3.79 -6.42 -6.32
CA ASP A 64 4.39 -6.82 -5.06
C ASP A 64 4.80 -5.55 -4.32
N TRP A 65 4.52 -5.48 -3.02
CA TRP A 65 4.84 -4.32 -2.19
C TRP A 65 5.60 -4.72 -0.95
N SER A 66 6.50 -3.82 -0.52
CA SER A 66 7.15 -3.87 0.79
C SER A 66 7.19 -2.48 1.41
N ALA A 67 7.02 -2.43 2.73
CA ALA A 67 7.18 -1.25 3.54
C ALA A 67 8.51 -1.35 4.29
N GLU A 68 9.38 -0.38 4.07
CA GLU A 68 10.64 -0.23 4.78
C GLU A 68 10.47 0.92 5.78
N PHE A 69 10.82 0.67 7.04
CA PHE A 69 10.67 1.63 8.12
C PHE A 69 12.04 1.90 8.73
N ASP A 70 12.50 3.14 8.65
CA ASP A 70 13.74 3.56 9.29
C ASP A 70 13.43 4.17 10.66
N MET A 71 13.81 3.45 11.72
CA MET A 71 13.77 4.00 13.07
C MET A 71 14.91 5.02 13.25
N PRO A 72 14.63 6.23 13.75
CA PRO A 72 15.68 7.17 14.08
C PRO A 72 16.57 6.60 15.21
N GLU A 73 17.89 6.56 14.98
CA GLU A 73 18.87 6.00 15.93
C GLU A 73 18.87 6.73 17.31
N ASP A 74 18.37 7.97 17.35
CA ASP A 74 18.30 8.84 18.54
C ASP A 74 16.88 8.91 19.16
N ALA A 75 15.97 7.99 18.82
CA ALA A 75 14.65 7.95 19.45
C ALA A 75 14.78 7.56 20.93
N ASP A 76 14.65 8.55 21.84
CA ASP A 76 14.49 8.29 23.27
C ASP A 76 13.15 7.56 23.48
N LEU A 77 13.19 6.23 23.55
CA LEU A 77 12.05 5.35 23.82
C LEU A 77 11.46 5.55 25.24
N ASP A 78 12.07 6.44 26.03
CA ASP A 78 11.77 6.75 27.41
C ASP A 78 10.78 7.93 27.55
N GLY A 79 10.52 8.65 26.46
CA GLY A 79 9.60 9.79 26.41
C GLY A 79 8.21 9.40 25.92
N ASP A 80 7.16 9.93 26.56
CA ASP A 80 5.76 9.89 26.10
C ASP A 80 5.53 10.73 24.81
N GLU A 81 6.51 10.80 23.90
CA GLU A 81 6.39 11.49 22.60
C GLU A 81 6.21 10.46 21.49
N ASP A 82 5.15 10.65 20.68
CA ASP A 82 4.88 9.81 19.51
C ASP A 82 6.06 9.93 18.53
N ILE A 83 6.82 8.85 18.36
CA ILE A 83 7.96 8.80 17.43
C ILE A 83 7.41 8.67 16.01
N GLU A 84 7.66 9.69 15.19
CA GLU A 84 7.35 9.65 13.76
C GLU A 84 8.41 8.79 13.04
N VAL A 85 7.94 7.69 12.43
CA VAL A 85 8.79 6.78 11.66
C VAL A 85 8.65 7.11 10.18
N GLU A 86 9.75 7.39 9.50
CA GLU A 86 9.74 7.54 8.04
C GLU A 86 9.62 6.15 7.40
N GLY A 87 8.53 5.92 6.68
CA GLY A 87 8.26 4.69 5.95
C GLY A 87 8.28 4.91 4.45
N GLU A 88 9.01 4.08 3.71
CA GLU A 88 8.98 4.03 2.24
C GLU A 88 8.22 2.78 1.77
N ILE A 89 7.27 2.98 0.86
CA ILE A 89 6.56 1.88 0.18
C ILE A 89 7.23 1.63 -1.17
N VAL A 90 7.78 0.44 -1.34
CA VAL A 90 8.37 0.00 -2.59
C VAL A 90 7.37 -0.87 -3.35
N LEU A 91 7.06 -0.49 -4.59
CA LEU A 91 6.19 -1.25 -5.49
C LEU A 91 6.98 -1.89 -6.63
N THR A 92 6.75 -3.16 -6.87
CA THR A 92 7.32 -3.89 -8.00
C THR A 92 6.19 -4.54 -8.81
N GLU A 93 6.02 -4.12 -10.08
CA GLU A 93 5.02 -4.75 -10.96
C GLU A 93 5.39 -6.22 -11.21
N ARG A 94 4.46 -7.13 -10.92
CA ARG A 94 4.62 -8.56 -11.18
C ARG A 94 4.43 -8.79 -12.68
N LEU A 95 5.54 -8.99 -13.38
CA LEU A 95 5.53 -9.35 -14.79
C LEU A 95 5.05 -10.81 -14.91
N GLY A 96 3.83 -10.97 -15.42
CA GLY A 96 3.23 -12.28 -15.71
C GLY A 96 3.75 -12.93 -16.98
#